data_AF-A0A7X8WMC3-F1
#
_entry.id   AF-A0A7X8WMC3-F1
#
_cell.length_a   1.000
_cell.length_b   1.000
_cell.length_c   1.000
_cell.angle_alpha   90.00
_cell.angle_beta   90.00
_cell.angle_gamma   90.00
#
_symmetry.space_group_name_H-M   'P 1'
#
loop_
_entity.id
_entity.type
_entity.pdbx_description
1 polymer ?
#
loop_
_entity_poly.entity_id
_entity_poly.type
_entity_poly.pdbx_seq_one_letter_code
_entity_poly.pdbx_strand_id
1 'polypeptide(L)'
;MGNDIFKIKRSLEVNGKNLTYYSLPELQKQGYAIEKLPFSIRILLENALRNYDDFAVSRENIETLLNWEPKGSDKDIPFKPARVLMQDFTGVPAVVDIAALRAEVARKGKDPESINPLIPVDLVIDHSV
;
A
#
# COMPACT_ATOMS: atom_id res chain seq x y z
N MET A 1 -10.44 -3.51 -7.74
CA MET A 1 -10.09 -4.91 -7.36
C MET A 1 -8.80 -5.24 -8.08
N GLY A 2 -7.71 -5.49 -7.35
CA GLY A 2 -6.39 -5.72 -7.95
C GLY A 2 -6.39 -6.94 -8.86
N ASN A 3 -5.76 -6.82 -10.02
CA ASN A 3 -5.63 -7.93 -10.96
C ASN A 3 -4.67 -8.97 -10.37
N ASP A 4 -5.15 -10.17 -10.05
CA ASP A 4 -4.30 -11.28 -9.59
C ASP A 4 -3.58 -11.92 -10.78
N ILE A 5 -2.55 -11.23 -11.29
CA ILE A 5 -1.82 -11.63 -12.50
C ILE A 5 -1.02 -12.94 -12.32
N PHE A 6 -0.70 -13.31 -11.07
CA PHE A 6 0.02 -14.55 -10.75
C PHE A 6 -0.89 -15.68 -10.24
N LYS A 7 -2.21 -15.45 -10.13
CA LYS A 7 -3.18 -16.42 -9.61
C LYS A 7 -2.84 -16.95 -8.20
N ILE A 8 -2.27 -16.08 -7.37
CA ILE A 8 -1.79 -16.40 -6.01
C ILE A 8 -2.73 -15.92 -4.91
N LYS A 9 -3.88 -15.34 -5.25
CA LYS A 9 -4.90 -14.95 -4.28
C LYS A 9 -5.47 -16.20 -3.60
N ARG A 10 -5.51 -16.17 -2.27
CA ARG A 10 -6.01 -17.26 -1.42
C ARG A 10 -6.96 -16.69 -0.38
N SER A 11 -7.73 -17.58 0.24
CA SER A 11 -8.67 -17.25 1.30
C SER A 11 -8.25 -17.93 2.61
N LEU A 12 -8.46 -17.23 3.72
CA LEU A 12 -8.19 -17.72 5.07
C LEU A 12 -9.42 -17.46 5.92
N GLU A 13 -10.00 -18.50 6.51
CA GLU A 13 -11.11 -18.35 7.44
C GLU A 13 -10.57 -18.12 8.86
N VAL A 14 -10.97 -17.02 9.49
CA VAL A 14 -10.60 -16.67 10.86
C VAL A 14 -11.84 -16.22 11.62
N ASN A 15 -12.21 -16.93 12.69
CA ASN A 15 -13.38 -16.62 13.53
C ASN A 15 -14.67 -16.42 12.71
N GLY A 16 -14.91 -17.30 11.72
CA GLY A 16 -16.09 -17.22 10.84
C GLY A 16 -16.04 -16.08 9.81
N LYS A 17 -14.91 -15.37 9.69
CA LYS A 17 -14.70 -14.35 8.64
C LYS A 17 -13.75 -14.88 7.58
N ASN A 18 -14.16 -14.78 6.32
CA ASN A 18 -13.30 -15.08 5.18
C ASN A 18 -12.42 -13.88 4.85
N LEU A 19 -11.12 -14.01 5.09
CA LEU A 19 -10.08 -13.06 4.71
C LEU A 19 -9.45 -13.48 3.38
N THR A 20 -8.97 -12.51 2.63
CA THR A 20 -8.25 -12.72 1.37
C THR A 20 -6.81 -12.25 1.53
N TYR A 21 -5.86 -13.02 1.00
CA TYR A 21 -4.44 -12.66 0.99
C TYR A 21 -3.75 -13.11 -0.29
N TYR A 22 -2.59 -12.51 -0.59
CA TYR A 22 -1.75 -12.89 -1.73
C TYR A 22 -0.61 -13.78 -1.23
N SER A 23 -0.60 -15.04 -1.66
CA SER A 23 0.28 -16.08 -1.10
C SER A 23 1.66 -16.06 -1.74
N LEU A 24 2.66 -15.53 -1.03
CA LEU A 24 4.07 -15.63 -1.44
C LEU A 24 4.59 -17.08 -1.54
N PRO A 25 4.19 -18.03 -0.66
CA PRO A 25 4.54 -19.43 -0.85
C PRO A 25 4.01 -20.03 -2.16
N GLU A 26 2.84 -19.58 -2.62
CA GLU A 26 2.31 -20.02 -3.91
C GLU A 26 3.15 -19.47 -5.06
N LEU A 27 3.57 -18.21 -4.96
CA LEU A 27 4.49 -17.61 -5.91
C LEU A 27 5.83 -18.39 -5.94
N GLN A 28 6.32 -18.83 -4.79
CA GLN A 28 7.52 -19.66 -4.71
C GLN A 28 7.37 -21.01 -5.44
N LYS A 29 6.20 -21.65 -5.35
CA LYS A 29 5.91 -22.88 -6.13
C LYS A 29 5.92 -22.67 -7.65
N GLN A 30 5.71 -21.43 -8.10
CA GLN A 30 5.81 -21.06 -9.52
C GLN A 30 7.27 -20.86 -9.98
N GLY A 31 8.26 -21.04 -9.09
CA GLY A 31 9.69 -20.99 -9.42
C GLY A 31 10.41 -19.71 -9.02
N TYR A 32 9.72 -18.76 -8.37
CA TYR A 32 10.34 -17.53 -7.86
C TYR A 32 11.09 -17.79 -6.56
N ALA A 33 12.31 -17.28 -6.44
CA ALA A 33 13.19 -17.50 -5.29
C ALA A 33 12.85 -16.61 -4.08
N ILE A 34 11.61 -16.67 -3.60
CA ILE A 34 11.08 -15.83 -2.52
C ILE A 34 11.85 -16.04 -1.20
N GLU A 35 12.29 -17.26 -0.95
CA GLU A 35 13.05 -17.65 0.24
C GLU A 35 14.42 -16.95 0.34
N LYS A 36 14.97 -16.49 -0.79
CA LYS A 36 16.23 -15.73 -0.83
C LYS A 36 16.05 -14.24 -0.52
N LEU A 37 14.82 -13.73 -0.63
CA LEU A 37 14.53 -12.32 -0.36
C LEU A 37 14.59 -12.05 1.16
N PRO A 38 15.18 -10.92 1.60
CA PRO A 38 15.04 -10.44 2.97
C PRO A 38 13.56 -10.24 3.33
N PHE A 39 13.22 -10.41 4.60
CA PHE A 39 11.83 -10.33 5.05
C PHE A 39 11.19 -8.95 4.73
N SER A 40 11.95 -7.86 4.84
CA SER A 40 11.52 -6.52 4.45
C SER A 40 11.14 -6.43 2.96
N ILE A 41 11.90 -7.08 2.08
CA ILE A 41 11.62 -7.11 0.64
C ILE A 41 10.37 -7.97 0.36
N ARG A 42 10.14 -9.05 1.11
CA ARG A 42 8.91 -9.84 1.00
C ARG A 42 7.66 -9.01 1.34
N ILE A 43 7.76 -8.08 2.31
CA ILE A 43 6.66 -7.16 2.64
C ILE A 43 6.37 -6.22 1.47
N LEU A 44 7.41 -5.63 0.85
CA LEU A 44 7.25 -4.76 -0.32
C LEU A 44 6.69 -5.53 -1.52
N LEU A 45 7.14 -6.77 -1.72
CA LEU A 45 6.67 -7.64 -2.80
C LEU A 45 5.18 -7.99 -2.63
N GLU A 46 4.75 -8.40 -1.44
CA GLU A 46 3.32 -8.63 -1.16
C GLU A 46 2.51 -7.37 -1.41
N ASN A 47 3.03 -6.22 -0.96
CA ASN A 47 2.38 -4.93 -1.14
C ASN A 47 2.16 -4.62 -2.63
N ALA A 48 3.19 -4.79 -3.45
CA ALA A 48 3.11 -4.58 -4.89
C ALA A 48 2.14 -5.57 -5.55
N LEU A 49 2.22 -6.86 -5.22
CA LEU A 49 1.33 -7.90 -5.77
C LEU A 49 -0.14 -7.63 -5.46
N ARG A 50 -0.45 -7.26 -4.21
CA ARG A 50 -1.82 -6.97 -3.78
C ARG A 50 -2.39 -5.68 -4.38
N ASN A 51 -1.53 -4.70 -4.66
CA ASN A 51 -1.92 -3.39 -5.17
C ASN A 51 -1.69 -3.21 -6.67
N TYR A 52 -1.36 -4.27 -7.40
CA TYR A 52 -1.16 -4.24 -8.84
C TYR A 52 -2.42 -3.71 -9.56
N ASP A 53 -2.22 -2.62 -10.29
CA ASP A 53 -3.26 -1.92 -11.05
C ASP A 53 -2.81 -1.52 -12.46
N ASP A 54 -1.59 -1.92 -12.86
CA ASP A 54 -0.96 -1.59 -14.14
C ASP A 54 -0.82 -0.08 -14.41
N PHE A 55 -0.92 0.74 -13.35
CA PHE A 55 -0.82 2.18 -13.43
C PHE A 55 0.12 2.74 -12.36
N ALA A 56 -0.28 2.68 -11.09
CA ALA A 56 0.56 3.11 -9.97
C ALA A 56 1.51 2.00 -9.52
N VAL A 57 1.11 0.74 -9.69
CA VAL A 57 1.95 -0.43 -9.45
C VAL A 57 1.99 -1.25 -10.73
N SER A 58 3.13 -1.21 -11.41
CA SER A 58 3.34 -1.88 -12.70
C SER A 58 3.91 -3.28 -12.52
N ARG A 59 3.87 -4.07 -13.60
CA ARG A 59 4.53 -5.37 -13.64
C ARG A 59 6.04 -5.24 -13.46
N GLU A 60 6.65 -4.18 -14.00
CA GLU A 60 8.08 -3.94 -13.85
C GLU A 60 8.48 -3.75 -12.37
N ASN A 61 7.65 -3.09 -11.57
CA ASN A 61 7.93 -2.93 -10.14
C ASN A 61 7.96 -4.28 -9.42
N ILE A 62 7.03 -5.19 -9.76
CA ILE A 62 6.98 -6.54 -9.19
C ILE A 62 8.21 -7.35 -9.61
N GLU A 63 8.56 -7.33 -10.90
CA GLU A 63 9.76 -8.01 -11.40
C GLU A 63 11.05 -7.47 -10.77
N THR A 64 11.11 -6.16 -10.51
CA THR A 64 12.25 -5.55 -9.82
C THR A 64 12.39 -6.08 -8.38
N LEU A 65 11.28 -6.28 -7.67
CA LEU A 65 11.29 -6.85 -6.32
C LEU A 65 11.58 -8.36 -6.32
N LEU A 66 11.12 -9.09 -7.32
CA LEU A 66 11.39 -10.52 -7.48
C LEU A 66 12.87 -10.80 -7.75
N ASN A 67 13.52 -9.91 -8.51
CA ASN A 67 14.93 -9.99 -8.86
C ASN A 67 15.81 -9.07 -8.00
N TRP A 68 15.36 -8.75 -6.78
CA TRP A 68 16.08 -7.84 -5.90
C TRP A 68 17.47 -8.38 -5.54
N GLU A 69 18.47 -7.49 -5.56
CA GLU A 69 19.84 -7.76 -5.12
C GLU A 69 20.26 -6.73 -4.06
N PRO A 70 21.18 -7.07 -3.13
CA PRO A 70 21.71 -6.16 -2.11
C PRO A 70 22.74 -5.16 -2.71
N LYS A 71 22.35 -4.47 -3.77
CA LYS A 71 23.13 -3.44 -4.47
C LYS A 71 22.25 -2.21 -4.67
N GLY A 72 22.87 -1.03 -4.81
CA GLY A 72 22.14 0.18 -5.16
C GLY A 72 21.40 0.03 -6.49
N SER A 73 20.21 0.62 -6.57
CA SER A 73 19.39 0.67 -7.79
C SER A 73 18.71 2.03 -7.87
N ASP A 74 18.65 2.60 -9.08
CA ASP A 74 17.91 3.83 -9.37
C ASP A 74 16.42 3.55 -9.69
N LYS A 75 15.97 2.30 -9.52
CA LYS A 75 14.57 1.92 -9.76
C LYS A 75 13.69 2.26 -8.58
N ASP A 76 12.62 3.01 -8.85
CA ASP A 76 11.60 3.32 -7.87
C ASP A 76 10.68 2.14 -7.61
N ILE A 77 10.32 1.94 -6.33
CA ILE A 77 9.37 0.93 -5.89
C ILE A 77 8.15 1.62 -5.26
N PRO A 78 6.94 1.43 -5.81
CA PRO A 78 5.73 1.95 -5.20
C PRO A 78 5.42 1.18 -3.91
N PHE A 79 5.00 1.91 -2.89
CA PHE A 79 4.57 1.33 -1.62
C PHE A 79 3.27 1.99 -1.16
N LYS A 80 2.21 1.18 -1.04
CA LYS A 80 0.90 1.61 -0.52
C LYS A 80 0.75 1.09 0.92
N PRO A 81 1.11 1.87 1.96
CA PRO A 81 1.05 1.40 3.34
C PRO A 81 -0.38 1.02 3.75
N ALA A 82 -0.50 0.15 4.76
CA ALA A 82 -1.81 -0.29 5.25
C ALA A 82 -2.55 0.78 6.08
N ARG A 83 -1.80 1.68 6.73
CA ARG A 83 -2.31 2.82 7.51
C ARG A 83 -1.24 3.91 7.63
N VAL A 84 -1.63 5.11 8.01
CA VAL A 84 -0.73 6.21 8.36
C VAL A 84 -0.86 6.51 9.85
N LEU A 85 0.28 6.67 10.52
CA LEU A 85 0.35 7.21 11.88
C LEU A 85 0.93 8.63 11.79
N MET A 86 0.19 9.61 12.29
CA MET A 86 0.61 11.01 12.33
C MET A 86 0.76 11.45 13.78
N GLN A 87 1.69 12.37 14.02
CA GLN A 87 1.77 13.12 15.28
C GLN A 87 1.09 14.49 15.11
N ASP A 88 0.92 15.25 16.19
CA ASP A 88 0.24 16.54 16.21
C ASP A 88 0.81 17.62 15.26
N PHE A 89 2.10 17.97 15.37
CA PHE A 89 2.79 18.93 14.48
C PHE A 89 2.70 18.61 12.98
N THR A 90 2.65 17.35 12.56
CA THR A 90 2.51 16.97 11.14
C THR A 90 1.06 16.69 10.75
N GLY A 91 0.25 16.24 11.70
CA GLY A 91 -1.15 15.91 11.50
C GLY A 91 -2.03 17.14 11.36
N VAL A 92 -1.78 18.20 12.14
CA VAL A 92 -2.55 19.45 12.04
C VAL A 92 -2.42 20.09 10.65
N PRO A 93 -1.21 20.32 10.10
CA PRO A 93 -1.07 20.80 8.73
C PRO A 93 -1.73 19.88 7.70
N ALA A 94 -1.62 18.56 7.84
CA ALA A 94 -2.26 17.61 6.92
C ALA A 94 -3.79 17.71 6.94
N VAL A 95 -4.41 17.91 8.10
CA VAL A 95 -5.85 18.12 8.22
C VAL A 95 -6.26 19.48 7.63
N VAL A 96 -5.44 20.51 7.80
CA VAL A 96 -5.65 21.83 7.16
C VAL A 96 -5.59 21.72 5.63
N ASP A 97 -4.66 20.94 5.08
CA ASP A 97 -4.59 20.69 3.64
C ASP A 97 -5.85 19.98 3.11
N ILE A 98 -6.34 18.97 3.83
CA ILE A 98 -7.61 18.30 3.49
C ILE A 98 -8.77 19.29 3.50
N ALA A 99 -8.85 20.15 4.52
CA ALA A 99 -9.89 21.18 4.60
C ALA A 99 -9.80 22.20 3.45
N ALA A 100 -8.59 22.61 3.07
CA ALA A 100 -8.36 23.51 1.94
C ALA A 100 -8.77 22.87 0.60
N LEU A 101 -8.42 21.60 0.38
CA LEU A 101 -8.83 20.84 -0.80
C LEU A 101 -10.36 20.68 -0.86
N ARG A 102 -11.02 20.37 0.26
CA ARG A 102 -12.49 20.30 0.37
C ARG A 102 -13.14 21.62 -0.02
N ALA A 103 -12.63 22.75 0.49
CA ALA A 103 -13.13 24.07 0.16
C ALA A 103 -13.00 24.37 -1.34
N GLU A 104 -11.89 24.00 -1.97
CA GLU A 104 -11.69 24.21 -3.41
C GLU A 104 -12.59 23.32 -4.27
N VAL A 105 -12.78 22.05 -3.88
CA VAL A 105 -13.72 21.13 -4.53
C VAL A 105 -15.15 21.67 -4.47
N ALA A 106 -15.56 22.23 -3.33
CA ALA A 106 -16.86 22.88 -3.15
C ALA A 106 -17.03 24.09 -4.10
N ARG A 107 -16.02 24.96 -4.20
CA ARG A 107 -16.05 26.13 -5.11
C ARG A 107 -16.21 25.72 -6.57
N LYS A 108 -15.72 24.54 -6.95
CA LYS A 108 -15.88 23.96 -8.29
C LYS A 108 -17.21 23.20 -8.46
N GLY A 109 -18.13 23.27 -7.50
CA GLY A 109 -19.44 22.62 -7.54
C GLY A 109 -19.38 21.09 -7.45
N LYS A 110 -18.28 20.54 -6.92
CA LYS A 110 -18.09 19.10 -6.71
C LYS A 110 -18.32 18.75 -5.24
N ASP A 111 -18.56 17.47 -4.97
CA ASP A 111 -18.77 16.96 -3.62
C ASP A 111 -17.48 17.01 -2.78
N PRO A 112 -17.40 17.83 -1.71
CA PRO A 112 -16.23 17.91 -0.84
C PRO A 112 -15.94 16.60 -0.10
N GLU A 113 -16.94 15.76 0.15
CA GLU A 113 -16.74 14.47 0.83
C GLU A 113 -16.02 13.44 -0.06
N SER A 114 -15.76 13.76 -1.32
CA SER A 114 -14.82 13.00 -2.16
C SER A 114 -13.36 13.13 -1.70
N ILE A 115 -13.03 14.14 -0.89
CA ILE A 115 -11.70 14.37 -0.33
C ILE A 115 -11.64 13.80 1.08
N ASN A 116 -11.23 12.54 1.16
CA ASN A 116 -11.04 11.79 2.40
C ASN A 116 -9.81 10.86 2.31
N PRO A 117 -9.13 10.56 3.43
CA PRO A 117 -8.07 9.55 3.44
C PRO A 117 -8.57 8.18 2.96
N LEU A 118 -7.82 7.55 2.04
CA LEU A 118 -8.20 6.25 1.46
C LEU A 118 -7.83 5.05 2.34
N ILE A 119 -6.91 5.25 3.28
CA ILE A 119 -6.45 4.25 4.25
C ILE A 119 -6.64 4.80 5.67
N PRO A 120 -6.73 3.93 6.69
CA PRO A 120 -6.84 4.38 8.07
C PRO A 120 -5.70 5.33 8.45
N VAL A 121 -6.06 6.38 9.18
CA VAL A 121 -5.12 7.37 9.70
C VAL A 121 -5.36 7.52 11.19
N ASP A 122 -4.31 7.34 11.98
CA ASP A 122 -4.32 7.54 13.43
C ASP A 122 -3.49 8.79 13.75
N LEU A 123 -4.12 9.77 14.40
CA LEU A 123 -3.45 10.98 14.88
C LEU A 123 -3.19 10.86 16.38
N VAL A 124 -1.92 10.91 16.77
CA VAL A 124 -1.50 10.89 18.16
C VAL A 124 -1.13 12.31 18.59
N ILE A 125 -1.76 12.78 19.67
CA ILE A 125 -1.44 14.06 20.30
C ILE A 125 -0.69 13.74 21.59
N ASP A 126 0.63 13.81 21.52
CA ASP A 126 1.55 13.46 22.60
C ASP A 126 2.51 14.59 22.98
N HIS A 127 2.65 15.63 22.14
CA HIS A 127 3.54 16.78 22.39
C HIS A 127 2.82 18.04 22.89
N SER A 128 1.53 17.93 23.21
CA SER A 128 0.73 19.02 23.80
C SER A 128 0.78 18.96 25.33
N VAL A 129 1.50 19.89 25.95
CA VAL A 129 1.54 20.15 27.41
C VAL A 129 0.77 21.42 27.73
#